data_AF-A0AAU8MQ89-F1
#
_entry.id   AF-A0AAU8MQ89-F1
#
_cell.length_a   1.000
_cell.length_b   1.000
_cell.length_c   1.000
_cell.angle_alpha   90.00
_cell.angle_beta   90.00
_cell.angle_gamma   90.00
#
_symmetry.space_group_name_H-M   'P 1'
#
loop_
_entity.id
_entity.type
_entity.pdbx_description
1 polymer ?
#
loop_
_entity_poly.entity_id
_entity_poly.type
_entity_poly.pdbx_seq_one_letter_code
_entity_poly.pdbx_strand_id
1 'polypeptide(L)'
;MPWFARSRSSLPLFALAAVASIAVPCYPAPAAAEIRRCTDAHGNSVYTDRDCAAAGGVDRLPRGAAAQAQNPAQNGGGCARNLRDLVGQITNAIDAQDGNRLAAVYHWTGMSDDQAYAVLQRLDAIAHRPLIDIAPVLPAAPPPPEPGPWTTLPPAAPNAATAPLPPAEPPSPALASPLGRPSGAAATAADADAAAPTATAETAAAAVAATPRRRAPVGLRLEQTLGNGITPSRTVFGLTRHFGCWWIKG
;
A
#
# COMPACT_ATOMS: atom_id res chain seq x y z
N MET A 1 34.12 55.18 68.94
CA MET A 1 35.23 54.23 69.23
C MET A 1 35.32 53.24 68.08
N PRO A 2 36.52 52.97 67.54
CA PRO A 2 36.69 52.19 66.32
C PRO A 2 36.85 50.69 66.61
N TRP A 3 36.46 49.84 65.65
CA TRP A 3 36.86 48.44 65.55
C TRP A 3 37.35 48.17 64.12
N PHE A 4 38.32 47.27 63.99
CA PHE A 4 39.25 47.24 62.87
C PHE A 4 38.71 46.58 61.59
N ALA A 5 39.19 47.10 60.46
CA ALA A 5 39.16 46.40 59.19
C ALA A 5 39.98 45.09 59.28
N ARG A 6 39.49 44.02 58.62
CA ARG A 6 40.32 42.84 58.36
C ARG A 6 39.99 42.21 57.02
N SER A 7 40.68 42.72 55.99
CA SER A 7 40.80 42.08 54.69
C SER A 7 41.33 40.65 54.82
N ARG A 8 40.64 39.67 54.24
CA ARG A 8 41.17 38.34 53.98
C ARG A 8 40.96 38.00 52.51
N SER A 9 42.06 38.09 51.76
CA SER A 9 42.16 37.68 50.36
C SER A 9 41.91 36.18 50.23
N SER A 10 41.00 35.78 49.35
CA SER A 10 40.67 34.37 49.06
C SER A 10 40.46 34.15 47.56
N LEU A 11 41.49 34.41 46.75
CA LEU A 11 41.64 33.76 45.44
C LEU A 11 42.39 32.42 45.61
N PRO A 12 42.20 31.40 44.76
CA PRO A 12 41.04 31.17 43.88
C PRO A 12 40.62 29.68 43.87
N LEU A 13 39.53 29.31 44.55
CA LEU A 13 39.01 27.92 44.47
C LEU A 13 38.52 27.53 43.05
N PHE A 14 38.27 28.52 42.19
CA PHE A 14 37.87 28.33 40.79
C PHE A 14 38.94 27.65 39.91
N ALA A 15 40.23 27.70 40.28
CA ALA A 15 41.29 27.12 39.46
C ALA A 15 41.24 25.59 39.37
N LEU A 16 40.74 24.90 40.40
CA LEU A 16 40.64 23.44 40.41
C LEU A 16 39.38 22.90 39.70
N ALA A 17 38.31 23.70 39.61
CA ALA A 17 37.10 23.30 38.89
C ALA A 17 37.31 23.30 37.36
N ALA A 18 38.17 24.18 36.83
CA ALA A 18 38.42 24.31 35.40
C ALA A 18 39.18 23.12 34.78
N VAL A 19 40.03 22.42 35.56
CA VAL A 19 40.85 21.30 35.05
C VAL A 19 40.03 20.01 34.92
N ALA A 20 38.98 19.84 35.72
CA ALA A 20 38.14 18.64 35.69
C ALA A 20 37.24 18.51 34.45
N SER A 21 37.01 19.60 33.69
CA SER A 21 36.11 19.62 32.53
C SER A 21 36.76 19.17 31.21
N ILE A 22 38.06 18.86 31.17
CA ILE A 22 38.78 18.49 29.94
C ILE A 22 38.81 16.96 29.73
N ALA A 23 38.46 16.16 30.76
CA ALA A 23 38.30 14.72 30.63
C ALA A 23 36.96 14.35 29.97
N VAL A 24 36.80 14.67 28.67
CA VAL A 24 35.76 14.08 27.83
C VAL A 24 36.19 12.63 27.55
N PRO A 25 35.50 11.61 28.09
CA PRO A 25 35.81 10.24 27.73
C PRO A 25 35.42 10.01 26.28
N CYS A 26 36.41 9.79 25.42
CA CYS A 26 36.20 9.30 24.06
C CYS A 26 35.71 7.84 24.11
N TYR A 27 34.46 7.65 24.52
CA TYR A 27 33.74 6.40 24.27
C TYR A 27 33.64 6.23 22.74
N PRO A 28 34.17 5.14 22.16
CA PRO A 28 33.90 4.85 20.76
C PRO A 28 32.38 4.70 20.60
N ALA A 29 31.80 5.42 19.65
CA ALA A 29 30.40 5.25 19.32
C ALA A 29 30.17 3.77 18.96
N PRO A 30 29.09 3.12 19.45
CA PRO A 30 28.80 1.74 19.09
C PRO A 30 28.59 1.66 17.57
N ALA A 31 29.52 0.98 16.89
CA ALA A 31 29.40 0.67 15.47
C ALA A 31 28.30 -0.38 15.28
N ALA A 32 27.06 0.10 15.21
CA ALA A 32 25.91 -0.75 14.90
C ALA A 32 26.05 -1.28 13.48
N ALA A 33 26.06 -2.62 13.33
CA ALA A 33 25.94 -3.28 12.04
C ALA A 33 24.49 -3.16 11.54
N GLU A 34 24.12 -1.95 11.09
CA GLU A 34 22.79 -1.64 10.58
C GLU A 34 22.67 -2.10 9.13
N ILE A 35 21.80 -3.10 8.88
CA ILE A 35 21.54 -3.60 7.53
C ILE A 35 20.68 -2.58 6.77
N ARG A 36 21.33 -1.78 5.91
CA ARG A 36 20.64 -0.82 5.05
C ARG A 36 20.11 -1.49 3.79
N ARG A 37 19.01 -0.94 3.25
CA ARG A 37 18.36 -1.42 2.03
C ARG A 37 18.48 -0.38 0.94
N CYS A 38 19.41 -0.60 0.03
CA CYS A 38 19.71 0.31 -1.08
C CYS A 38 18.93 -0.10 -2.34
N THR A 39 18.86 0.80 -3.31
CA THR A 39 18.51 0.47 -4.71
C THR A 39 19.69 0.79 -5.63
N ASP A 40 20.13 -0.21 -6.41
CA ASP A 40 21.21 -0.05 -7.38
C ASP A 40 20.76 0.73 -8.63
N ALA A 41 21.71 1.05 -9.52
CA ALA A 41 21.45 1.76 -10.77
C ALA A 41 20.54 0.99 -11.77
N HIS A 42 20.32 -0.31 -11.55
CA HIS A 42 19.42 -1.16 -12.33
C HIS A 42 18.02 -1.30 -11.70
N GLY A 43 17.80 -0.72 -10.52
CA GLY A 43 16.53 -0.74 -9.76
C GLY A 43 16.37 -1.95 -8.81
N ASN A 44 17.37 -2.82 -8.69
CA ASN A 44 17.32 -3.96 -7.77
C ASN A 44 17.54 -3.50 -6.32
N SER A 45 16.95 -4.20 -5.35
CA SER A 45 17.22 -3.92 -3.93
C SER A 45 18.43 -4.71 -3.43
N VAL A 46 19.47 -3.98 -3.02
CA VAL A 46 20.70 -4.53 -2.42
C VAL A 46 20.63 -4.29 -0.91
N TYR A 47 21.02 -5.29 -0.11
CA TYR A 47 21.16 -5.15 1.34
C TYR A 47 22.64 -5.13 1.71
N THR A 48 23.06 -4.19 2.54
CA THR A 48 24.46 -4.03 2.93
C THR A 48 24.58 -3.43 4.34
N ASP A 49 25.68 -3.79 5.01
CA ASP A 49 26.21 -3.24 6.24
C ASP A 49 26.97 -1.90 6.05
N ARG A 50 27.09 -1.41 4.81
CA ARG A 50 27.84 -0.20 4.41
C ARG A 50 26.91 0.86 3.85
N ASP A 51 27.40 2.10 3.75
CA ASP A 51 26.63 3.18 3.13
C ASP A 51 26.25 2.84 1.69
N CYS A 52 25.00 3.14 1.31
CA CYS A 52 24.46 2.73 0.00
C CYS A 52 25.28 3.24 -1.20
N ALA A 53 25.90 4.41 -1.09
CA ALA A 53 26.79 4.94 -2.12
C ALA A 53 28.00 4.01 -2.39
N ALA A 54 28.55 3.38 -1.34
CA ALA A 54 29.63 2.40 -1.48
C ALA A 54 29.16 1.06 -2.07
N ALA A 55 27.87 0.76 -2.00
CA ALA A 55 27.22 -0.37 -2.67
C ALA A 55 26.72 -0.03 -4.09
N GLY A 56 27.06 1.14 -4.65
CA GLY A 56 26.64 1.56 -5.98
C GLY A 56 25.15 1.88 -6.10
N GLY A 57 24.50 2.21 -4.98
CA GLY A 57 23.07 2.50 -4.91
C GLY A 57 22.73 3.75 -4.10
N VAL A 58 21.45 4.09 -4.08
CA VAL A 58 20.89 5.13 -3.20
C VAL A 58 20.11 4.50 -2.06
N ASP A 59 20.06 5.18 -0.92
CA ASP A 59 19.35 4.68 0.26
C ASP A 59 17.84 4.70 0.02
N ARG A 60 17.16 3.59 0.31
CA ARG A 60 15.71 3.52 0.14
C ARG A 60 15.07 4.02 1.42
N LEU A 61 14.76 5.32 1.44
CA LEU A 61 14.07 5.98 2.55
C LEU A 61 12.93 5.09 3.09
N PRO A 62 12.78 4.98 4.43
CA PRO A 62 11.68 4.22 5.03
C PRO A 62 10.33 4.60 4.43
N ARG A 63 9.39 3.63 4.36
CA ARG A 63 7.99 3.93 4.02
C ARG A 63 7.51 5.03 4.97
N GLY A 64 7.12 6.18 4.41
CA GLY A 64 6.81 7.42 5.13
C GLY A 64 7.74 8.59 4.82
N ALA A 65 9.07 8.39 4.78
CA ALA A 65 10.00 9.52 4.68
C ALA A 65 10.05 10.17 3.27
N ALA A 66 9.76 9.41 2.21
CA ALA A 66 9.51 9.96 0.88
C ALA A 66 8.13 10.63 0.73
N ALA A 67 7.16 10.32 1.61
CA ALA A 67 5.84 10.95 1.61
C ALA A 67 5.88 12.36 2.25
N GLN A 68 6.83 12.60 3.15
CA GLN A 68 7.05 13.90 3.80
C GLN A 68 7.62 14.96 2.85
N ALA A 69 8.28 14.56 1.76
CA ALA A 69 8.74 15.45 0.69
C ALA A 69 7.63 15.83 -0.31
N GLN A 70 6.43 15.26 -0.19
CA GLN A 70 5.30 15.56 -1.07
C GLN A 70 4.53 16.76 -0.54
N ASN A 71 4.25 17.72 -1.44
CA ASN A 71 3.70 19.03 -1.11
C ASN A 71 2.37 18.91 -0.32
N PRO A 72 2.29 19.33 0.96
CA PRO A 72 1.14 19.04 1.84
C PRO A 72 -0.17 19.67 1.35
N ALA A 73 -0.11 20.70 0.51
CA ALA A 73 -1.28 21.36 -0.05
C ALA A 73 -2.09 20.51 -1.07
N GLN A 74 -1.52 19.43 -1.62
CA GLN A 74 -2.18 18.61 -2.66
C GLN A 74 -2.81 17.31 -2.13
N ASN A 75 -2.60 16.98 -0.85
CA ASN A 75 -3.16 15.80 -0.17
C ASN A 75 -4.20 16.18 0.91
N GLY A 76 -4.82 17.36 0.80
CA GLY A 76 -5.99 17.70 1.62
C GLY A 76 -7.16 16.79 1.26
N GLY A 77 -7.63 15.99 2.22
CA GLY A 77 -8.66 14.98 1.97
C GLY A 77 -9.98 15.61 1.53
N GLY A 78 -10.53 15.11 0.43
CA GLY A 78 -11.75 15.62 -0.18
C GLY A 78 -12.20 14.87 -1.44
N CYS A 79 -11.30 14.12 -2.10
CA CYS A 79 -11.67 13.19 -3.17
C CYS A 79 -10.54 12.21 -3.50
N ALA A 80 -10.68 10.92 -3.17
CA ALA A 80 -9.83 9.89 -3.77
C ALA A 80 -10.40 9.49 -5.14
N ARG A 81 -9.72 9.83 -6.23
CA ARG A 81 -10.25 9.60 -7.59
C ARG A 81 -10.21 8.13 -7.99
N ASN A 82 -9.26 7.37 -7.45
CA ASN A 82 -9.17 5.92 -7.61
C ASN A 82 -8.80 5.23 -6.27
N LEU A 83 -8.89 3.89 -6.23
CA LEU A 83 -8.65 3.12 -5.01
C LEU A 83 -7.20 3.17 -4.52
N ARG A 84 -6.21 3.33 -5.41
CA ARG A 84 -4.80 3.49 -5.03
C ARG A 84 -4.58 4.82 -4.32
N ASP A 85 -5.22 5.90 -4.78
CA ASP A 85 -5.18 7.20 -4.10
C ASP A 85 -5.79 7.09 -2.69
N LEU A 86 -6.94 6.41 -2.56
CA LEU A 86 -7.61 6.20 -1.27
C LEU A 86 -6.72 5.44 -0.29
N VAL A 87 -6.12 4.33 -0.73
CA VAL A 87 -5.19 3.54 0.11
C VAL A 87 -3.98 4.40 0.50
N GLY A 88 -3.41 5.19 -0.41
CA GLY A 88 -2.31 6.10 -0.11
C GLY A 88 -2.68 7.18 0.91
N GLN A 89 -3.89 7.75 0.82
CA GLN A 89 -4.40 8.73 1.80
C GLN A 89 -4.63 8.10 3.18
N ILE A 90 -5.16 6.87 3.24
CA ILE A 90 -5.33 6.11 4.50
C ILE A 90 -3.96 5.80 5.14
N THR A 91 -3.01 5.29 4.37
CA THR A 91 -1.64 5.04 4.85
C THR A 91 -0.99 6.32 5.36
N ASN A 92 -1.03 7.42 4.60
CA ASN A 92 -0.48 8.70 5.02
C ASN A 92 -1.16 9.29 6.27
N ALA A 93 -2.45 9.01 6.49
CA ALA A 93 -3.16 9.45 7.70
C ALA A 93 -2.72 8.67 8.95
N ILE A 94 -2.53 7.35 8.82
CA ILE A 94 -2.12 6.47 9.93
C ILE A 94 -0.62 6.64 10.22
N ASP A 95 0.23 6.72 9.19
CA ASP A 95 1.68 6.97 9.34
C ASP A 95 1.96 8.34 9.98
N ALA A 96 1.07 9.33 9.79
CA ALA A 96 1.12 10.64 10.44
C ALA A 96 0.38 10.69 11.79
N GLN A 97 -0.29 9.59 12.21
CA GLN A 97 -1.15 9.50 13.39
C GLN A 97 -2.23 10.60 13.46
N ASP A 98 -2.80 10.96 12.32
CA ASP A 98 -3.71 12.10 12.16
C ASP A 98 -5.16 11.63 11.90
N GLY A 99 -5.98 11.63 12.96
CA GLY A 99 -7.40 11.28 12.90
C GLY A 99 -8.22 12.17 11.98
N ASN A 100 -7.85 13.45 11.82
CA ASN A 100 -8.55 14.38 10.93
C ASN A 100 -8.26 14.10 9.46
N ARG A 101 -7.04 13.65 9.11
CA ARG A 101 -6.73 13.15 7.77
C ARG A 101 -7.49 11.88 7.43
N LEU A 102 -7.65 10.96 8.40
CA LEU A 102 -8.45 9.74 8.18
C LEU A 102 -9.95 10.06 8.08
N ALA A 103 -10.44 11.02 8.87
CA ALA A 103 -11.78 11.58 8.75
C ALA A 103 -12.06 12.20 7.38
N ALA A 104 -11.07 12.84 6.76
CA ALA A 104 -11.23 13.51 5.46
C ALA A 104 -11.43 12.55 4.27
N VAL A 105 -11.27 11.22 4.46
CA VAL A 105 -11.62 10.18 3.46
C VAL A 105 -12.87 9.37 3.83
N TYR A 106 -13.54 9.71 4.94
CA TYR A 106 -14.76 9.06 5.38
C TYR A 106 -16.02 9.66 4.75
N HIS A 107 -17.03 8.82 4.53
CA HIS A 107 -18.31 9.20 3.91
C HIS A 107 -19.33 9.73 4.94
N TRP A 108 -19.28 11.03 5.22
CA TRP A 108 -20.11 11.68 6.26
C TRP A 108 -21.59 11.93 5.91
N THR A 109 -22.01 11.80 4.65
CA THR A 109 -23.32 12.31 4.22
C THR A 109 -24.49 11.51 4.82
N GLY A 110 -25.45 12.21 5.42
CA GLY A 110 -26.63 11.61 6.05
C GLY A 110 -26.43 11.20 7.53
N MET A 111 -25.28 11.56 8.12
CA MET A 111 -24.98 11.32 9.54
C MET A 111 -25.47 12.48 10.41
N SER A 112 -25.97 12.19 11.62
CA SER A 112 -26.25 13.21 12.65
C SER A 112 -24.98 13.59 13.42
N ASP A 113 -24.99 14.73 14.12
CA ASP A 113 -23.82 15.22 14.86
C ASP A 113 -23.29 14.20 15.89
N ASP A 114 -24.16 13.59 16.69
CA ASP A 114 -23.78 12.57 17.69
C ASP A 114 -23.09 11.35 17.03
N GLN A 115 -23.62 10.89 15.89
CA GLN A 115 -23.02 9.80 15.12
C GLN A 115 -21.68 10.25 14.51
N ALA A 116 -21.58 11.49 14.06
CA ALA A 116 -20.38 12.03 13.46
C ALA A 116 -19.23 12.13 14.47
N TYR A 117 -19.50 12.62 15.69
CA TYR A 117 -18.51 12.62 16.77
C TYR A 117 -18.10 11.22 17.20
N ALA A 118 -19.04 10.27 17.30
CA ALA A 118 -18.72 8.87 17.64
C ALA A 118 -17.85 8.19 16.56
N VAL A 119 -18.10 8.48 15.28
CA VAL A 119 -17.27 8.00 14.17
C VAL A 119 -15.90 8.68 14.18
N LEU A 120 -15.83 10.00 14.40
CA LEU A 120 -14.56 10.74 14.46
C LEU A 120 -13.64 10.20 15.56
N GLN A 121 -14.18 9.97 16.77
CA GLN A 121 -13.44 9.32 17.88
C GLN A 121 -12.93 7.92 17.51
N ARG A 122 -13.74 7.13 16.77
CA ARG A 122 -13.32 5.81 16.29
C ARG A 122 -12.19 5.92 15.25
N LEU A 123 -12.28 6.85 14.30
CA LEU A 123 -11.26 7.06 13.28
C LEU A 123 -9.95 7.57 13.90
N ASP A 124 -10.01 8.49 14.86
CA ASP A 124 -8.83 8.95 15.60
C ASP A 124 -8.13 7.81 16.35
N ALA A 125 -8.91 6.99 17.07
CA ALA A 125 -8.39 5.81 17.76
C ALA A 125 -7.86 4.71 16.80
N ILE A 126 -8.17 4.77 15.51
CA ILE A 126 -7.61 3.91 14.45
C ILE A 126 -6.34 4.54 13.84
N ALA A 127 -6.33 5.85 13.62
CA ALA A 127 -5.18 6.59 13.07
C ALA A 127 -3.94 6.47 13.97
N HIS A 128 -4.11 6.45 15.30
CA HIS A 128 -3.02 6.29 16.24
C HIS A 128 -2.43 4.86 16.36
N ARG A 129 -2.98 3.86 15.65
CA ARG A 129 -2.51 2.46 15.71
C ARG A 129 -1.53 2.14 14.59
N PRO A 130 -0.36 1.51 14.86
CA PRO A 130 0.59 1.11 13.82
C PRO A 130 -0.06 0.24 12.75
N LEU A 131 0.17 0.58 11.48
CA LEU A 131 -0.34 -0.15 10.32
C LEU A 131 0.57 -1.32 9.94
N ILE A 132 -0.01 -2.51 9.80
CA ILE A 132 0.69 -3.71 9.31
C ILE A 132 0.39 -3.93 7.82
N ASP A 133 -0.91 -3.92 7.44
CA ASP A 133 -1.37 -4.17 6.06
C ASP A 133 -2.74 -3.51 5.76
N ILE A 134 -3.02 -3.30 4.47
CA ILE A 134 -4.34 -2.92 3.95
C ILE A 134 -4.75 -3.90 2.84
N ALA A 135 -5.61 -4.86 3.18
CA ALA A 135 -6.09 -5.88 2.25
C ALA A 135 -7.44 -5.51 1.62
N PRO A 136 -7.68 -5.77 0.32
CA PRO A 136 -8.98 -5.59 -0.29
C PRO A 136 -9.97 -6.67 0.18
N VAL A 137 -11.18 -6.25 0.56
CA VAL A 137 -12.30 -7.16 0.81
C VAL A 137 -13.07 -7.34 -0.49
N LEU A 138 -13.00 -8.56 -1.05
CA LEU A 138 -13.75 -8.92 -2.25
C LEU A 138 -15.20 -9.29 -1.91
N PRO A 139 -16.16 -9.06 -2.83
CA PRO A 139 -17.51 -9.56 -2.65
C PRO A 139 -17.50 -11.09 -2.61
N ALA A 140 -18.37 -11.65 -1.77
CA ALA A 140 -18.56 -13.09 -1.65
C ALA A 140 -18.75 -13.73 -3.03
N ALA A 141 -18.23 -14.95 -3.20
CA ALA A 141 -18.57 -15.71 -4.39
C ALA A 141 -20.07 -16.00 -4.39
N PRO A 142 -20.74 -15.92 -5.55
CA PRO A 142 -22.00 -16.64 -5.73
C PRO A 142 -21.75 -18.09 -5.28
N PRO A 143 -22.73 -18.76 -4.66
CA PRO A 143 -22.61 -20.19 -4.45
C PRO A 143 -22.28 -20.86 -5.79
N PRO A 144 -21.42 -21.91 -5.80
CA PRO A 144 -21.24 -22.68 -7.02
C PRO A 144 -22.63 -23.14 -7.51
N PRO A 145 -22.85 -23.25 -8.84
CA PRO A 145 -24.07 -23.89 -9.31
C PRO A 145 -24.17 -25.26 -8.64
N GLU A 146 -25.38 -25.64 -8.21
CA GLU A 146 -25.58 -26.97 -7.66
C GLU A 146 -25.01 -27.99 -8.64
N PRO A 147 -24.19 -28.96 -8.17
CA PRO A 147 -23.70 -29.99 -9.06
C PRO A 147 -24.92 -30.65 -9.66
N GLY A 148 -25.03 -30.57 -11.00
CA GLY A 148 -26.07 -31.28 -11.71
C GLY A 148 -26.04 -32.77 -11.33
N PRO A 149 -27.12 -33.51 -11.56
CA PRO A 149 -27.07 -34.97 -11.42
C PRO A 149 -25.82 -35.48 -12.11
N TRP A 150 -25.12 -36.43 -11.48
CA TRP A 150 -23.82 -36.98 -11.88
C TRP A 150 -23.85 -37.79 -13.18
N THR A 151 -24.80 -37.45 -14.06
CA THR A 151 -25.03 -37.90 -15.42
C THR A 151 -23.76 -37.71 -16.26
N THR A 152 -22.85 -38.66 -16.10
CA THR A 152 -21.84 -39.09 -17.05
C THR A 152 -21.10 -37.94 -17.74
N LEU A 153 -19.83 -37.73 -17.34
CA LEU A 153 -18.84 -37.54 -18.39
C LEU A 153 -19.05 -38.67 -19.39
N PRO A 154 -19.15 -38.40 -20.72
CA PRO A 154 -19.27 -39.46 -21.69
C PRO A 154 -18.15 -40.48 -21.42
N PRO A 155 -18.44 -41.79 -21.40
CA PRO A 155 -17.44 -42.79 -21.06
C PRO A 155 -16.24 -42.55 -21.95
N ALA A 156 -15.07 -42.33 -21.31
CA ALA A 156 -13.83 -42.23 -22.05
C ALA A 156 -13.73 -43.44 -22.96
N ALA A 157 -13.37 -43.22 -24.24
CA ALA A 157 -13.25 -44.31 -25.20
C ALA A 157 -12.44 -45.45 -24.56
N PRO A 158 -12.77 -46.74 -24.79
CA PRO A 158 -12.21 -47.87 -24.03
C PRO A 158 -10.67 -47.99 -24.13
N ASN A 159 -10.08 -47.24 -25.04
CA ASN A 159 -8.66 -47.12 -25.34
C ASN A 159 -8.11 -45.69 -25.13
N ALA A 160 -8.81 -44.77 -24.47
CA ALA A 160 -8.37 -43.38 -24.25
C ALA A 160 -7.09 -43.26 -23.41
N ALA A 161 -6.84 -44.20 -22.49
CA ALA A 161 -5.60 -44.29 -21.72
C ALA A 161 -4.45 -44.98 -22.48
N THR A 162 -4.77 -45.67 -23.58
CA THR A 162 -3.82 -46.45 -24.41
C THR A 162 -3.57 -45.81 -25.78
N ALA A 163 -4.37 -44.80 -26.14
CA ALA A 163 -4.15 -43.97 -27.30
C ALA A 163 -2.77 -43.30 -27.16
N PRO A 164 -1.91 -43.35 -28.18
CA PRO A 164 -0.69 -42.55 -28.18
C PRO A 164 -1.05 -41.09 -27.90
N LEU A 165 -0.34 -40.47 -26.96
CA LEU A 165 -0.44 -39.03 -26.76
C LEU A 165 -0.25 -38.36 -28.14
N PRO A 166 -1.11 -37.40 -28.54
CA PRO A 166 -0.85 -36.65 -29.75
C PRO A 166 0.56 -36.06 -29.66
N PRO A 167 1.33 -36.02 -30.76
CA PRO A 167 2.66 -35.44 -30.74
C PRO A 167 2.56 -34.03 -30.16
N ALA A 168 3.44 -33.70 -29.22
CA ALA A 168 3.45 -32.39 -28.59
C ALA A 168 3.74 -31.34 -29.68
N GLU A 169 2.68 -30.73 -30.20
CA GLU A 169 2.79 -29.67 -31.18
C GLU A 169 3.59 -28.54 -30.53
N PRO A 170 4.64 -28.01 -31.20
CA PRO A 170 5.47 -26.96 -30.61
C PRO A 170 4.57 -25.79 -30.18
N PRO A 171 4.81 -25.19 -29.00
CA PRO A 171 3.94 -24.15 -28.48
C PRO A 171 3.82 -23.02 -29.50
N SER A 172 2.59 -22.75 -29.94
CA SER A 172 2.30 -21.72 -30.94
C SER A 172 2.97 -20.40 -30.52
N PRO A 173 3.71 -19.72 -31.41
CA PRO A 173 4.48 -18.53 -31.07
C PRO A 173 3.62 -17.34 -30.61
N ALA A 174 2.29 -17.42 -30.76
CA ALA A 174 1.32 -16.44 -30.30
C ALA A 174 1.37 -16.14 -28.78
N LEU A 175 1.88 -17.05 -27.95
CA LEU A 175 2.06 -16.81 -26.50
C LEU A 175 3.36 -16.07 -26.15
N ALA A 176 4.29 -15.91 -27.10
CA ALA A 176 5.50 -15.11 -26.93
C ALA A 176 5.24 -13.61 -27.17
N SER A 177 4.22 -13.05 -26.51
CA SER A 177 4.07 -11.59 -26.43
C SER A 177 5.18 -11.03 -25.54
N PRO A 178 6.06 -10.13 -26.05
CA PRO A 178 7.10 -9.53 -25.22
C PRO A 178 6.49 -8.66 -24.12
N LEU A 179 7.12 -8.69 -22.94
CA LEU A 179 6.74 -7.86 -21.80
C LEU A 179 6.67 -6.37 -22.17
N GLY A 180 5.44 -5.84 -22.16
CA GLY A 180 5.11 -4.43 -21.94
C GLY A 180 5.94 -3.36 -22.67
N ARG A 181 5.60 -3.07 -23.93
CA ARG A 181 5.85 -1.75 -24.51
C ARG A 181 4.61 -0.86 -24.30
N PRO A 182 4.69 0.31 -23.65
CA PRO A 182 3.54 1.19 -23.48
C PRO A 182 3.14 1.80 -24.83
N SER A 183 1.96 1.45 -25.34
CA SER A 183 1.41 2.04 -26.57
C SER A 183 0.87 3.44 -26.31
N GLY A 184 1.73 4.44 -26.51
CA GLY A 184 1.38 5.86 -26.53
C GLY A 184 1.87 6.52 -27.82
N ALA A 185 1.16 6.30 -28.93
CA ALA A 185 1.29 7.07 -30.17
C ALA A 185 -0.01 6.94 -30.97
N ALA A 186 -0.52 8.05 -31.52
CA ALA A 186 -1.82 8.14 -32.19
C ALA A 186 -1.68 8.33 -33.72
N ALA A 187 -2.67 7.83 -34.47
CA ALA A 187 -3.08 8.25 -35.82
C ALA A 187 -4.35 7.43 -36.20
N THR A 188 -5.58 7.94 -36.16
CA THR A 188 -6.30 8.85 -37.10
C THR A 188 -6.75 8.21 -38.43
N ALA A 189 -8.09 8.16 -38.62
CA ALA A 189 -8.88 8.15 -39.88
C ALA A 189 -8.58 7.06 -40.95
N ALA A 190 -9.55 6.52 -41.71
CA ALA A 190 -10.76 7.15 -42.25
C ALA A 190 -11.86 6.12 -42.62
N ASP A 191 -13.01 6.64 -43.05
CA ASP A 191 -14.22 5.96 -43.57
C ASP A 191 -13.96 5.22 -44.91
N ALA A 192 -14.81 4.38 -45.53
CA ALA A 192 -16.19 3.90 -45.32
C ALA A 192 -16.31 2.47 -45.98
N ASP A 193 -17.43 1.78 -46.26
CA ASP A 193 -18.88 2.01 -46.12
C ASP A 193 -19.65 0.65 -46.14
N ALA A 194 -20.98 0.69 -46.02
CA ALA A 194 -22.00 -0.20 -46.62
C ALA A 194 -21.86 -1.74 -46.53
N ALA A 195 -22.67 -2.35 -45.65
CA ALA A 195 -23.86 -3.14 -46.03
C ALA A 195 -24.17 -4.24 -44.99
N ALA A 196 -25.34 -4.18 -44.36
CA ALA A 196 -25.87 -5.31 -43.59
C ALA A 196 -26.42 -6.40 -44.52
N PRO A 197 -26.34 -7.66 -44.11
CA PRO A 197 -27.58 -8.43 -43.99
C PRO A 197 -27.83 -8.93 -42.57
N THR A 198 -29.10 -8.92 -42.19
CA THR A 198 -29.61 -9.40 -40.90
C THR A 198 -29.63 -10.92 -40.77
N ALA A 199 -29.46 -11.35 -39.51
CA ALA A 199 -29.98 -12.58 -38.90
C ALA A 199 -29.28 -13.93 -39.13
N THR A 200 -29.21 -14.68 -38.02
CA THR A 200 -28.97 -16.13 -37.92
C THR A 200 -27.51 -16.64 -37.95
N ALA A 201 -26.65 -16.03 -37.12
CA ALA A 201 -25.41 -16.67 -36.64
C ALA A 201 -25.26 -16.66 -35.10
N GLU A 202 -26.33 -16.31 -34.38
CA GLU A 202 -26.34 -16.05 -32.93
C GLU A 202 -26.57 -17.32 -32.09
N THR A 203 -25.83 -18.41 -32.33
CA THR A 203 -25.87 -19.59 -31.43
C THR A 203 -24.64 -20.51 -31.43
N ALA A 204 -23.59 -20.23 -32.21
CA ALA A 204 -22.45 -21.16 -32.36
C ALA A 204 -21.07 -20.63 -31.92
N ALA A 205 -20.97 -19.39 -31.43
CA ALA A 205 -19.68 -18.76 -31.06
C ALA A 205 -19.51 -18.49 -29.55
N ALA A 206 -20.46 -18.89 -28.71
CA ALA A 206 -20.51 -18.54 -27.28
C ALA A 206 -19.60 -19.37 -26.35
N ALA A 207 -18.59 -20.06 -26.90
CA ALA A 207 -17.63 -20.90 -26.17
C ALA A 207 -16.18 -20.36 -26.22
N VAL A 208 -15.98 -19.09 -26.60
CA VAL A 208 -14.69 -18.41 -26.35
C VAL A 208 -14.58 -18.14 -24.85
N ALA A 209 -13.55 -18.71 -24.21
CA ALA A 209 -13.38 -18.70 -22.76
C ALA A 209 -13.57 -17.31 -22.13
N ALA A 210 -14.65 -17.14 -21.38
CA ALA A 210 -14.96 -15.89 -20.69
C ALA A 210 -13.85 -15.56 -19.69
N THR A 211 -13.01 -14.58 -20.01
CA THR A 211 -11.92 -14.15 -19.14
C THR A 211 -12.51 -13.74 -17.78
N PRO A 212 -12.00 -14.26 -16.65
CA PRO A 212 -12.58 -13.97 -15.34
C PRO A 212 -12.49 -12.47 -15.05
N ARG A 213 -13.63 -11.77 -15.11
CA ARG A 213 -13.73 -10.36 -14.77
C ARG A 213 -13.31 -10.19 -13.31
N ARG A 214 -12.16 -9.54 -13.08
CA ARG A 214 -11.67 -9.25 -11.72
C ARG A 214 -12.75 -8.46 -10.98
N ARG A 215 -13.26 -9.01 -9.88
CA ARG A 215 -14.29 -8.35 -9.07
C ARG A 215 -13.67 -7.14 -8.37
N ALA A 216 -14.37 -6.01 -8.41
CA ALA A 216 -13.96 -4.83 -7.65
C ALA A 216 -14.07 -5.13 -6.13
N PRO A 217 -13.13 -4.65 -5.30
CA PRO A 217 -13.27 -4.71 -3.85
C PRO A 217 -14.50 -3.94 -3.38
N VAL A 218 -15.21 -4.49 -2.39
CA VAL A 218 -16.36 -3.84 -1.70
C VAL A 218 -15.94 -3.18 -0.39
N GLY A 219 -14.71 -3.40 0.06
CA GLY A 219 -14.18 -2.87 1.31
C GLY A 219 -12.66 -2.90 1.37
N LEU A 220 -12.11 -2.28 2.42
CA LEU A 220 -10.71 -2.35 2.81
C LEU A 220 -10.62 -2.90 4.23
N ARG A 221 -9.65 -3.78 4.47
CA ARG A 221 -9.36 -4.37 5.77
C ARG A 221 -7.99 -3.89 6.23
N LEU A 222 -7.97 -3.08 7.27
CA LEU A 222 -6.75 -2.65 7.95
C LEU A 222 -6.38 -3.73 8.96
N GLU A 223 -5.16 -4.24 8.86
CA GLU A 223 -4.50 -5.02 9.91
C GLU A 223 -3.54 -4.08 10.65
N GLN A 224 -3.69 -3.96 11.96
CA GLN A 224 -2.94 -3.05 12.83
C GLN A 224 -2.52 -3.77 14.10
N THR A 225 -1.70 -3.12 14.94
CA THR A 225 -1.48 -3.54 16.33
C THR A 225 -2.12 -2.54 17.31
N LEU A 226 -2.49 -3.01 18.50
CA LEU A 226 -2.87 -2.11 19.60
C LEU A 226 -1.63 -1.39 20.16
N GLY A 227 -1.82 -0.45 21.08
CA GLY A 227 -0.73 0.35 21.66
C GLY A 227 0.38 -0.44 22.38
N ASN A 228 0.19 -1.73 22.64
CA ASN A 228 1.24 -2.63 23.13
C ASN A 228 2.15 -3.20 22.01
N GLY A 229 1.91 -2.85 20.74
CA GLY A 229 2.69 -3.27 19.57
C GLY A 229 2.55 -4.74 19.16
N ILE A 230 1.87 -5.57 19.96
CA ILE A 230 1.87 -7.05 19.81
C ILE A 230 0.46 -7.60 19.57
N THR A 231 -0.58 -7.05 20.22
CA THR A 231 -1.94 -7.55 20.04
C THR A 231 -2.49 -7.12 18.67
N PRO A 232 -2.83 -8.04 17.76
CA PRO A 232 -3.38 -7.68 16.46
C PRO A 232 -4.78 -7.08 16.62
N SER A 233 -5.07 -6.08 15.80
CA SER A 233 -6.35 -5.40 15.71
C SER A 233 -6.75 -5.28 14.25
N ARG A 234 -7.99 -5.66 13.93
CA ARG A 234 -8.50 -5.67 12.56
C ARG A 234 -9.71 -4.75 12.46
N THR A 235 -9.68 -3.86 11.47
CA THR A 235 -10.82 -3.00 11.14
C THR A 235 -11.20 -3.22 9.67
N VAL A 236 -12.50 -3.35 9.38
CA VAL A 236 -13.01 -3.39 8.00
C VAL A 236 -13.85 -2.16 7.75
N PHE A 237 -13.50 -1.42 6.70
CA PHE A 237 -14.34 -0.38 6.12
C PHE A 237 -15.00 -0.88 4.84
N GLY A 238 -16.28 -0.54 4.66
CA GLY A 238 -16.91 -0.62 3.35
C GLY A 238 -16.37 0.48 2.44
N LEU A 239 -16.36 0.22 1.14
CA LEU A 239 -16.11 1.24 0.12
C LEU A 239 -17.43 1.76 -0.44
N THR A 240 -17.48 3.05 -0.73
CA THR A 240 -18.58 3.66 -1.50
C THR A 240 -18.03 4.65 -2.51
N ARG A 241 -18.79 4.90 -3.58
CA ARG A 241 -18.47 5.91 -4.58
C ARG A 241 -19.53 7.00 -4.57
N HIS A 242 -19.12 8.23 -4.26
CA HIS A 242 -20.00 9.38 -4.12
C HIS A 242 -19.36 10.62 -4.73
N PHE A 243 -20.11 11.38 -5.53
CA PHE A 243 -19.62 12.48 -6.38
C PHE A 243 -18.36 12.14 -7.21
N GLY A 244 -18.27 10.90 -7.72
CA GLY A 244 -17.14 10.41 -8.52
C GLY A 244 -15.92 9.97 -7.72
N CYS A 245 -15.85 10.31 -6.43
CA CYS A 245 -14.78 9.97 -5.50
C CYS A 245 -15.05 8.66 -4.77
N TRP A 246 -13.98 7.97 -4.36
CA TRP A 246 -14.02 6.84 -3.44
C TRP A 246 -13.92 7.32 -1.99
N TRP A 247 -14.69 6.67 -1.12
CA TRP A 247 -14.76 6.97 0.31
C TRP A 247 -14.78 5.67 1.12
N ILE A 248 -14.25 5.71 2.34
CA ILE A 248 -14.49 4.67 3.34
C ILE A 248 -15.79 4.94 4.10
N LYS A 249 -16.48 3.89 4.51
CA LYS A 249 -17.63 3.92 5.42
C LYS A 249 -17.56 2.75 6.41
N GLY A 250 -18.24 2.87 7.55
CA GLY A 250 -18.28 1.86 8.61
C GLY A 250 -19.65 1.78 9.26
#